data_AF-S8FIH7-F1
#
_entry.id   AF-S8FIH7-F1
#
_cell.length_a   1.000
_cell.length_b   1.000
_cell.length_c   1.000
_cell.angle_alpha   90.00
_cell.angle_beta   90.00
_cell.angle_gamma   90.00
#
_symmetry.space_group_name_H-M   'P 1'
#
loop_
_entity.id
_entity.type
_entity.pdbx_description
1 polymer ?
#
loop_
_entity_poly.entity_id
_entity_poly.type
_entity_poly.pdbx_seq_one_letter_code
_entity_poly.pdbx_strand_id
1 'polypeptide(L)'
;MELLVKQTEKDGKISYYDMYAQFGLALGEHLQIEDEVLNRLSVAILSLPGDVLRGVKWLETASGMEQHPQVRWLPDYLFTNPEYQKCHLLYYTGITCTAKGILTEVVRNMFLNVTQHLDLLARMKRHTLDVYEAIQRGDLEETGRLVRKMWEQDKRLDVGTDPPQVEAIIRLIDDYCLGYKLPGAGGGGFLYMIAKDTEASARIR
;
A
#
# COMPACT_ATOMS: atom_id res chain seq x y z
N MET A 1 4.94 -11.82 23.95
CA MET A 1 5.89 -11.52 22.85
C MET A 1 6.13 -12.83 22.12
N GLU A 2 5.16 -13.26 21.32
CA GLU A 2 5.23 -14.53 20.61
C GLU A 2 4.93 -14.21 19.15
N LEU A 3 5.99 -14.29 18.37
CA LEU A 3 5.96 -14.23 16.92
C LEU A 3 5.00 -15.33 16.41
N LEU A 4 4.63 -15.29 15.13
CA LEU A 4 4.12 -16.47 14.44
C LEU A 4 5.15 -17.61 14.61
N VAL A 5 4.99 -18.38 15.69
CA VAL A 5 5.73 -19.60 15.98
C VAL A 5 4.71 -20.70 15.86
N LYS A 6 4.67 -21.33 14.69
CA LYS A 6 4.47 -22.77 14.68
C LYS A 6 5.72 -23.38 14.06
N GLN A 7 6.30 -24.28 14.85
CA GLN A 7 7.60 -24.89 14.70
C GLN A 7 7.76 -25.56 13.32
N THR A 8 8.79 -25.18 12.57
CA THR A 8 9.37 -26.03 11.54
C THR A 8 10.76 -26.42 12.02
N GLU A 9 10.84 -27.56 12.69
CA GLU A 9 12.09 -28.17 13.09
C GLU A 9 12.73 -28.81 11.84
N LYS A 10 13.73 -28.14 11.27
CA LYS A 10 14.63 -28.74 10.28
C LYS A 10 16.01 -28.83 10.94
N ASP A 11 16.44 -30.07 11.20
CA ASP A 11 17.77 -30.41 11.77
C ASP A 11 18.14 -29.70 13.08
N GLY A 12 17.17 -29.45 13.96
CA GLY A 12 17.42 -28.98 15.32
C GLY A 12 17.99 -27.55 15.43
N LYS A 13 17.95 -26.75 14.37
CA LYS A 13 18.32 -25.33 14.40
C LYS A 13 17.12 -24.43 14.16
N ILE A 14 16.95 -23.45 15.06
CA ILE A 14 15.95 -22.39 14.94
C ILE A 14 16.35 -21.51 13.74
N SER A 15 15.48 -21.45 12.73
CA SER A 15 15.65 -20.59 11.55
C SER A 15 14.61 -19.47 11.56
N TYR A 16 15.04 -18.26 11.22
CA TYR A 16 14.21 -17.05 11.22
C TYR A 16 13.63 -16.79 9.83
N TYR A 17 12.31 -16.67 9.72
CA TYR A 17 11.61 -16.47 8.45
C TYR A 17 11.75 -15.01 7.96
N ASP A 18 12.44 -14.79 6.84
CA ASP A 18 12.69 -13.49 6.21
C ASP A 18 11.74 -13.23 5.04
N MET A 19 11.04 -12.09 5.06
CA MET A 19 9.99 -11.75 4.08
C MET A 19 10.53 -11.22 2.74
N TYR A 20 11.78 -10.76 2.68
CA TYR A 20 12.41 -10.33 1.43
C TYR A 20 13.32 -11.41 0.85
N ALA A 21 13.90 -12.27 1.69
CA ALA A 21 14.81 -13.33 1.25
C ALA A 21 14.18 -14.73 1.14
N GLN A 22 13.13 -15.07 1.90
CA GLN A 22 12.53 -16.42 1.91
C GLN A 22 11.06 -16.43 1.46
N PHE A 23 10.26 -15.44 1.86
CA PHE A 23 8.84 -15.35 1.45
C PHE A 23 8.68 -15.08 -0.06
N GLY A 24 9.56 -14.26 -0.65
CA GLY A 24 9.59 -14.05 -2.10
C GLY A 24 9.98 -15.29 -2.90
N LEU A 25 10.69 -16.26 -2.29
CA LEU A 25 11.07 -17.54 -2.90
C LEU A 25 9.96 -18.60 -2.82
N ALA A 26 8.94 -18.35 -2.00
CA ALA A 26 7.73 -19.17 -1.84
C ALA A 26 6.53 -18.60 -2.64
N LEU A 27 6.78 -17.69 -3.58
CA LEU A 27 5.79 -17.10 -4.49
C LEU A 27 6.36 -16.98 -5.92
N GLY A 28 5.53 -17.17 -6.96
CA GLY A 28 5.91 -17.05 -8.39
C GLY A 28 5.91 -18.38 -9.16
N GLU A 29 6.13 -18.34 -10.50
CA GLU A 29 6.07 -19.53 -11.38
C GLU A 29 7.17 -20.58 -11.11
N HIS A 30 8.24 -20.19 -10.39
CA HIS A 30 9.35 -21.08 -10.04
C HIS A 30 9.68 -20.97 -8.54
N LEU A 31 8.84 -21.62 -7.74
CA LEU A 31 9.01 -21.77 -6.29
C LEU A 31 10.35 -22.44 -5.96
N GLN A 32 11.17 -21.80 -5.12
CA GLN A 32 12.39 -22.41 -4.58
C GLN A 32 12.19 -23.00 -3.18
N ILE A 33 11.06 -22.66 -2.53
CA ILE A 33 10.66 -23.14 -1.19
C ILE A 33 9.14 -23.39 -1.21
N GLU A 34 8.68 -24.55 -0.71
CA GLU A 34 7.25 -24.86 -0.56
C GLU A 34 6.75 -24.57 0.86
N ASP A 35 5.62 -23.84 1.00
CA ASP A 35 5.00 -23.49 2.28
C ASP A 35 3.47 -23.71 2.27
N GLU A 36 3.02 -24.70 3.03
CA GLU A 36 1.61 -25.11 3.10
C GLU A 36 0.64 -24.06 3.63
N VAL A 37 1.12 -23.06 4.38
CA VAL A 37 0.29 -21.99 4.96
C VAL A 37 0.14 -20.85 3.96
N LEU A 38 1.21 -20.49 3.26
CA LEU A 38 1.16 -19.57 2.12
C LEU A 38 0.28 -20.13 0.99
N ASN A 39 0.39 -21.42 0.70
CA ASN A 39 -0.37 -22.09 -0.36
C ASN A 39 -1.89 -22.13 -0.12
N ARG A 40 -2.35 -21.72 1.06
CA ARG A 40 -3.78 -21.60 1.42
C ARG A 40 -4.25 -20.15 1.47
N LEU A 41 -3.36 -19.17 1.28
CA LEU A 41 -3.71 -17.75 1.19
C LEU A 41 -4.36 -17.45 -0.17
N SER A 42 -5.49 -16.76 -0.16
CA SER A 42 -6.23 -16.35 -1.36
C SER A 42 -5.75 -15.00 -1.93
N VAL A 43 -4.71 -14.40 -1.33
CA VAL A 43 -4.14 -13.10 -1.67
C VAL A 43 -2.69 -13.29 -2.11
N ALA A 44 -2.39 -12.83 -3.32
CA ALA A 44 -1.03 -12.80 -3.84
C ALA A 44 -0.42 -11.40 -3.72
N ILE A 45 0.78 -11.35 -3.14
CA ILE A 45 1.62 -10.16 -3.17
C ILE A 45 2.48 -10.27 -4.43
N LEU A 46 2.12 -9.50 -5.43
CA LEU A 46 2.82 -9.51 -6.71
C LEU A 46 3.91 -8.44 -6.71
N SER A 47 5.17 -8.88 -6.68
CA SER A 47 6.31 -8.03 -7.03
C SER A 47 6.31 -7.83 -8.54
N LEU A 48 5.67 -6.76 -9.01
CA LEU A 48 5.85 -6.33 -10.40
C LEU A 48 7.30 -5.88 -10.56
N PRO A 49 8.03 -6.32 -11.60
CA PRO A 49 9.33 -5.75 -11.92
C PRO A 49 9.14 -4.26 -12.20
N GLY A 50 9.51 -3.42 -11.23
CA GLY A 50 9.22 -1.98 -11.18
C GLY A 50 9.76 -1.20 -12.37
N ASP A 51 10.74 -1.76 -13.08
CA ASP A 51 11.46 -1.09 -14.17
C ASP A 51 10.89 -1.40 -15.57
N VAL A 52 9.99 -2.37 -15.70
CA VAL A 52 9.51 -2.83 -17.03
C VAL A 52 8.28 -2.06 -17.50
N LEU A 53 7.39 -1.64 -16.58
CA LEU A 53 6.11 -1.00 -16.92
C LEU A 53 6.04 0.42 -16.35
N ARG A 54 6.48 1.39 -17.16
CA ARG A 54 6.49 2.83 -16.88
C ARG A 54 5.08 3.43 -16.88
N GLY A 55 4.94 4.59 -16.25
CA GLY A 55 3.72 5.38 -16.22
C GLY A 55 2.74 5.00 -15.10
N VAL A 56 1.56 5.62 -15.14
CA VAL A 56 0.48 5.38 -14.19
C VAL A 56 -0.30 4.14 -14.61
N LYS A 57 -0.57 3.24 -13.66
CA LYS A 57 -1.22 1.97 -13.93
C LYS A 57 -2.22 1.61 -12.83
N TRP A 58 -3.32 1.01 -13.24
CA TRP A 58 -4.23 0.29 -12.38
C TRP A 58 -4.06 -1.21 -12.63
N LEU A 59 -4.01 -1.97 -11.54
CA LEU A 59 -3.65 -3.38 -11.53
C LEU A 59 -4.79 -4.17 -10.91
N GLU A 60 -5.19 -5.23 -11.59
CA GLU A 60 -6.21 -6.14 -11.10
C GLU A 60 -5.69 -7.56 -11.08
N THR A 61 -6.00 -8.26 -10.00
CA THR A 61 -5.73 -9.68 -9.83
C THR A 61 -7.01 -10.41 -9.46
N ALA A 62 -7.06 -11.70 -9.80
CA ALA A 62 -8.08 -12.63 -9.35
C ALA A 62 -7.57 -13.43 -8.15
N SER A 63 -8.46 -14.03 -7.38
CA SER A 63 -8.04 -15.01 -6.37
C SER A 63 -7.54 -16.28 -7.07
N GLY A 64 -6.49 -16.90 -6.55
CA GLY A 64 -5.89 -18.11 -7.10
C GLY A 64 -4.40 -18.22 -6.80
N MET A 65 -3.84 -19.42 -6.92
CA MET A 65 -2.39 -19.63 -6.77
C MET A 65 -1.63 -19.10 -7.99
N GLU A 66 -2.16 -19.35 -9.19
CA GLU A 66 -1.66 -18.79 -10.43
C GLU A 66 -2.25 -17.40 -10.65
N GLN A 67 -1.37 -16.40 -10.62
CA GLN A 67 -1.74 -15.00 -10.68
C GLN A 67 -1.38 -14.43 -12.04
N HIS A 68 -2.39 -13.95 -12.76
CA HIS A 68 -2.21 -13.22 -14.02
C HIS A 68 -2.71 -11.79 -13.82
N PRO A 69 -1.82 -10.85 -13.44
CA PRO A 69 -2.20 -9.48 -13.18
C PRO A 69 -2.58 -8.79 -14.48
N GLN A 70 -3.76 -8.19 -14.52
CA GLN A 70 -4.15 -7.32 -15.61
C GLN A 70 -3.61 -5.92 -15.34
N VAL A 71 -2.85 -5.39 -16.30
CA VAL A 71 -2.31 -4.04 -16.25
C VAL A 71 -3.14 -3.15 -17.16
N ARG A 72 -3.69 -2.07 -16.61
CA ARG A 72 -4.37 -1.00 -17.36
C ARG A 72 -3.59 0.28 -17.18
N TRP A 73 -3.08 0.84 -18.27
CA TRP A 73 -2.42 2.14 -18.23
C TRP A 73 -3.46 3.24 -18.06
N LEU A 74 -3.09 4.22 -17.25
CA LEU A 74 -3.86 5.42 -16.99
C LEU A 74 -3.16 6.62 -17.66
N PRO A 75 -3.92 7.65 -18.04
CA PRO A 75 -3.37 8.93 -18.41
C PRO A 75 -2.47 9.47 -17.30
N ASP A 76 -1.37 10.12 -17.68
CA ASP A 76 -0.39 10.64 -16.74
C ASP A 76 -0.47 12.16 -16.54
N TYR A 77 -1.40 12.85 -17.20
CA TYR A 77 -1.45 14.31 -17.22
C TYR A 77 -1.65 14.95 -15.84
N LEU A 78 -2.30 14.27 -14.88
CA LEU A 78 -2.36 14.75 -13.48
C LEU A 78 -0.97 14.86 -12.85
N PHE A 79 -0.02 14.04 -13.31
CA PHE A 79 1.33 13.96 -12.78
C PHE A 79 2.36 14.69 -13.65
N THR A 80 2.09 14.85 -14.95
CA THR A 80 3.03 15.41 -15.92
C THR A 80 2.71 16.83 -16.35
N ASN A 81 1.46 17.29 -16.27
CA ASN A 81 1.10 18.67 -16.59
C ASN A 81 1.72 19.62 -15.56
N PRO A 82 2.47 20.67 -15.98
CA PRO A 82 3.11 21.62 -15.06
C PRO A 82 2.19 22.27 -14.02
N GLU A 83 0.91 22.41 -14.31
CA GLU A 83 -0.10 22.95 -13.37
C GLU A 83 -0.32 22.01 -12.19
N TYR A 84 -0.52 20.71 -12.46
CA TYR A 84 -0.82 19.70 -11.43
C TYR A 84 0.43 19.04 -10.85
N GLN A 85 1.50 18.91 -11.63
CA GLN A 85 2.77 18.32 -11.20
C GLN A 85 3.30 19.02 -9.94
N LYS A 86 3.14 20.35 -9.85
CA LYS A 86 3.59 21.14 -8.70
C LYS A 86 2.74 20.90 -7.46
N CYS A 87 1.51 20.42 -7.60
CA CYS A 87 0.63 20.05 -6.48
C CYS A 87 1.01 18.70 -5.85
N HIS A 88 1.81 17.89 -6.55
CA HIS A 88 2.29 16.62 -6.03
C HIS A 88 3.60 16.78 -5.28
N LEU A 89 3.61 16.36 -4.01
CA LEU A 89 4.76 16.48 -3.13
C LEU A 89 5.12 15.12 -2.55
N LEU A 90 6.42 14.91 -2.36
CA LEU A 90 6.97 13.73 -1.70
C LEU A 90 7.92 14.19 -0.60
N TYR A 91 7.55 13.93 0.65
CA TYR A 91 8.29 14.38 1.83
C TYR A 91 8.85 13.20 2.58
N TYR A 92 10.16 13.19 2.87
CA TYR A 92 10.75 12.15 3.71
C TYR A 92 10.48 12.46 5.18
N THR A 93 9.73 11.60 5.87
CA THR A 93 9.31 11.82 7.26
C THR A 93 10.45 11.66 8.28
N GLY A 94 11.58 11.07 7.87
CA GLY A 94 12.66 10.69 8.81
C GLY A 94 12.33 9.47 9.68
N ILE A 95 11.13 8.91 9.56
CA ILE A 95 10.66 7.78 10.36
C ILE A 95 10.92 6.49 9.58
N THR A 96 11.55 5.50 10.23
CA THR A 96 11.81 4.20 9.61
C THR A 96 10.53 3.38 9.49
N CYS A 97 10.20 2.95 8.28
CA CYS A 97 9.10 2.03 8.02
C CYS A 97 9.40 0.63 8.60
N THR A 98 8.58 0.17 9.55
CA THR A 98 8.60 -1.21 10.06
C THR A 98 7.49 -2.04 9.42
N ALA A 99 7.55 -2.20 8.09
CA ALA A 99 6.55 -2.91 7.28
C ALA A 99 6.18 -4.31 7.81
N LYS A 100 7.11 -4.98 8.50
CA LYS A 100 6.94 -6.34 9.04
C LYS A 100 5.76 -6.47 10.02
N GLY A 101 5.48 -5.43 10.81
CA GLY A 101 4.39 -5.46 11.79
C GLY A 101 3.01 -5.36 11.15
N ILE A 102 2.85 -4.38 10.26
CA ILE A 102 1.58 -3.99 9.64
C ILE A 102 1.01 -5.14 8.82
N LEU A 103 1.78 -5.68 7.87
CA LEU A 103 1.29 -6.74 6.99
C LEU A 103 0.93 -8.02 7.77
N THR A 104 1.70 -8.34 8.81
CA THR A 104 1.45 -9.51 9.65
C THR A 104 0.09 -9.43 10.32
N GLU A 105 -0.28 -8.26 10.85
CA GLU A 105 -1.55 -8.05 11.53
C GLU A 105 -2.73 -8.08 10.56
N VAL A 106 -2.60 -7.45 9.39
CA VAL A 106 -3.62 -7.50 8.34
C VAL A 106 -3.90 -8.95 7.92
N VAL A 107 -2.85 -9.72 7.61
CA VAL A 107 -2.98 -11.13 7.20
C VAL A 107 -3.59 -11.97 8.33
N ARG A 108 -3.16 -11.76 9.59
CA ARG A 108 -3.75 -12.43 10.75
C ARG A 108 -5.25 -12.18 10.85
N ASN A 109 -5.68 -10.93 10.72
CA ASN A 109 -7.10 -10.57 10.83
C ASN A 109 -7.95 -11.12 9.68
N MET A 110 -7.36 -11.33 8.50
CA MET A 110 -7.99 -12.07 7.41
C MET A 110 -8.20 -13.55 7.76
N PHE A 111 -7.17 -14.22 8.30
CA PHE A 111 -7.26 -15.63 8.71
C PHE A 111 -8.25 -15.87 9.84
N LEU A 112 -8.34 -14.94 10.79
CA LEU A 112 -9.30 -15.00 11.89
C LEU A 112 -10.73 -14.69 11.44
N ASN A 113 -10.96 -14.44 10.14
CA ASN A 113 -12.26 -14.19 9.53
C ASN A 113 -13.03 -13.07 10.25
N VAL A 114 -12.32 -12.02 10.67
CA VAL A 114 -12.94 -10.88 11.33
C VAL A 114 -13.77 -10.13 10.29
N THR A 115 -15.10 -10.32 10.33
CA THR A 115 -16.05 -9.82 9.32
C THR A 115 -15.84 -8.34 8.99
N GLN A 116 -15.57 -7.50 9.99
CA GLN A 116 -15.33 -6.07 9.80
C GLN A 116 -14.07 -5.76 8.97
N HIS A 117 -12.99 -6.55 9.13
CA HIS A 117 -11.76 -6.42 8.33
C HIS A 117 -11.98 -6.86 6.89
N LEU A 118 -12.68 -7.98 6.67
CA LEU A 118 -12.96 -8.47 5.32
C LEU A 118 -13.88 -7.50 4.56
N ASP A 119 -14.88 -6.94 5.23
CA ASP A 119 -15.74 -5.90 4.66
C ASP A 119 -14.95 -4.63 4.30
N LEU A 120 -13.96 -4.26 5.14
CA LEU A 120 -13.08 -3.14 4.86
C LEU A 120 -12.22 -3.40 3.62
N LEU A 121 -11.60 -4.58 3.52
CA LEU A 121 -10.81 -4.99 2.36
C LEU A 121 -11.65 -5.01 1.07
N ALA A 122 -12.88 -5.53 1.13
CA ALA A 122 -13.79 -5.52 0.00
C ALA A 122 -14.18 -4.09 -0.43
N ARG A 123 -14.39 -3.18 0.54
CA ARG A 123 -14.63 -1.75 0.27
C ARG A 123 -13.40 -1.07 -0.31
N MET A 124 -12.20 -1.35 0.20
CA MET A 124 -10.94 -0.82 -0.34
C MET A 124 -10.73 -1.26 -1.78
N LYS A 125 -11.00 -2.54 -2.10
CA LYS A 125 -10.96 -3.04 -3.49
C LYS A 125 -11.87 -2.21 -4.41
N ARG A 126 -13.14 -2.02 -4.03
CA ARG A 126 -14.08 -1.18 -4.81
C ARG A 126 -13.61 0.26 -4.93
N HIS A 127 -13.05 0.83 -3.85
CA HIS A 127 -12.54 2.18 -3.82
C HIS A 127 -11.40 2.42 -4.84
N THR A 128 -10.61 1.39 -5.18
CA THR A 128 -9.60 1.52 -6.24
C THR A 128 -10.20 1.83 -7.61
N LEU A 129 -11.45 1.42 -7.88
CA LEU A 129 -12.15 1.77 -9.12
C LEU A 129 -12.57 3.24 -9.12
N ASP A 130 -13.03 3.77 -7.99
CA ASP A 130 -13.32 5.21 -7.87
C ASP A 130 -12.06 6.04 -8.20
N VAL A 131 -10.90 5.62 -7.68
CA VAL A 131 -9.59 6.27 -7.96
C VAL A 131 -9.23 6.16 -9.44
N TYR A 132 -9.42 4.98 -10.02
CA TYR A 132 -9.21 4.75 -11.46
C TYR A 132 -10.04 5.72 -12.32
N GLU A 133 -11.34 5.84 -12.02
CA GLU A 133 -12.26 6.73 -12.75
C GLU A 133 -11.94 8.22 -12.56
N ALA A 134 -11.54 8.63 -11.35
CA ALA A 134 -11.11 10.01 -11.08
C ALA A 134 -9.87 10.38 -11.89
N ILE A 135 -8.85 9.50 -11.93
CA ILE A 135 -7.63 9.71 -12.71
C ILE A 135 -7.96 9.74 -14.22
N GLN A 136 -8.82 8.84 -14.70
CA GLN A 136 -9.26 8.82 -16.11
C GLN A 136 -9.96 10.11 -16.56
N ARG A 137 -10.73 10.73 -15.66
CA ARG A 137 -11.43 12.01 -15.92
C ARG A 137 -10.54 13.22 -15.73
N GLY A 138 -9.45 13.07 -14.98
CA GLY A 138 -8.51 14.15 -14.76
C GLY A 138 -8.90 15.11 -13.67
N ASP A 139 -9.66 14.57 -12.72
CA ASP A 139 -10.15 15.32 -11.60
C ASP A 139 -9.13 15.23 -10.46
N LEU A 140 -8.27 16.26 -10.36
CA LEU A 140 -7.25 16.33 -9.30
C LEU A 140 -7.89 16.40 -7.91
N GLU A 141 -8.97 17.15 -7.78
CA GLU A 141 -9.68 17.36 -6.51
C GLU A 141 -10.26 16.05 -6.00
N GLU A 142 -11.00 15.34 -6.86
CA GLU A 142 -11.57 14.05 -6.51
C GLU A 142 -10.48 12.98 -6.29
N THR A 143 -9.44 12.97 -7.13
CA THR A 143 -8.28 12.07 -6.91
C THR A 143 -7.65 12.29 -5.54
N GLY A 144 -7.45 13.55 -5.15
CA GLY A 144 -6.93 13.92 -3.83
C GLY A 144 -7.84 13.49 -2.69
N ARG A 145 -9.16 13.73 -2.80
CA ARG A 145 -10.15 13.28 -1.81
C ARG A 145 -10.18 11.76 -1.66
N LEU A 146 -10.09 11.02 -2.76
CA LEU A 146 -10.06 9.56 -2.74
C LEU A 146 -8.75 9.04 -2.13
N VAL A 147 -7.61 9.68 -2.39
CA VAL A 147 -6.33 9.37 -1.71
C VAL A 147 -6.46 9.58 -0.19
N ARG A 148 -7.07 10.68 0.26
CA ARG A 148 -7.35 10.92 1.68
C ARG A 148 -8.26 9.85 2.28
N LYS A 149 -9.33 9.48 1.57
CA LYS A 149 -10.23 8.39 2.01
C LYS A 149 -9.49 7.06 2.10
N MET A 150 -8.53 6.80 1.21
CA MET A 150 -7.69 5.60 1.24
C MET A 150 -6.80 5.60 2.48
N TRP A 151 -6.23 6.75 2.83
CA TRP A 151 -5.44 6.89 4.06
C TRP A 151 -6.26 6.56 5.32
N GLU A 152 -7.49 7.08 5.42
CA GLU A 152 -8.38 6.73 6.53
C GLU A 152 -8.76 5.25 6.55
N GLN A 153 -8.84 4.59 5.39
CA GLN A 153 -9.04 3.15 5.30
C GLN A 153 -7.80 2.37 5.73
N ASP A 154 -6.60 2.79 5.31
CA ASP A 154 -5.32 2.17 5.68
C ASP A 154 -5.13 2.23 7.22
N LYS A 155 -5.40 3.39 7.85
CA LYS A 155 -5.37 3.56 9.32
C LYS A 155 -6.36 2.67 10.07
N ARG A 156 -7.52 2.42 9.48
CA ARG A 156 -8.53 1.50 10.05
C ARG A 156 -8.14 0.03 9.84
N LEU A 157 -7.36 -0.26 8.80
CA LEU A 157 -6.91 -1.59 8.49
C LEU A 157 -5.80 -2.02 9.45
N ASP A 158 -4.88 -1.12 9.79
CA ASP A 158 -3.81 -1.36 10.75
C ASP A 158 -3.39 -0.08 11.50
N VAL A 159 -3.26 -0.18 12.82
CA VAL A 159 -2.91 0.96 13.69
C VAL A 159 -1.47 1.42 13.52
N GLY A 160 -0.58 0.55 13.03
CA GLY A 160 0.83 0.84 12.76
C GLY A 160 1.03 1.65 11.48
N THR A 161 -0.01 1.85 10.66
CA THR A 161 0.06 2.65 9.45
C THR A 161 0.38 4.12 9.72
N ASP A 162 -0.13 4.70 10.80
CA ASP A 162 0.01 6.14 11.13
C ASP A 162 0.58 6.38 12.54
N PRO A 163 1.92 6.40 12.67
CA PRO A 163 2.56 6.73 13.93
C PRO A 163 2.28 8.19 14.35
N PRO A 164 2.27 8.50 15.66
CA PRO A 164 1.99 9.86 16.16
C PRO A 164 2.83 10.98 15.54
N GLN A 165 4.07 10.67 15.14
CA GLN A 165 4.96 11.62 14.48
C GLN A 165 4.52 11.93 13.03
N VAL A 166 3.94 10.96 12.31
CA VAL A 166 3.38 11.17 10.97
C VAL A 166 2.10 12.02 11.08
N GLU A 167 1.21 11.66 12.01
CA GLU A 167 0.02 12.43 12.33
C GLU A 167 0.36 13.89 12.72
N ALA A 168 1.45 14.11 13.47
CA ALA A 168 1.92 15.46 13.80
C ALA A 168 2.34 16.27 12.56
N ILE A 169 3.02 15.64 11.59
CA ILE A 169 3.34 16.25 10.30
C ILE A 169 2.06 16.58 9.54
N ILE A 170 1.14 15.62 9.45
CA ILE A 170 -0.14 15.76 8.73
C ILE A 170 -0.94 16.95 9.26
N ARG A 171 -1.02 17.13 10.58
CA ARG A 171 -1.73 18.26 11.20
C ARG A 171 -1.23 19.64 10.78
N LEU A 172 0.05 19.76 10.43
CA LEU A 172 0.63 21.04 9.97
C LEU A 172 0.25 21.36 8.52
N ILE A 173 -0.05 20.33 7.71
CA ILE A 173 -0.25 20.45 6.27
C ILE A 173 -1.69 20.18 5.83
N ASP A 174 -2.57 19.74 6.74
CA ASP A 174 -3.89 19.20 6.41
C ASP A 174 -4.75 20.19 5.60
N ASP A 175 -4.76 21.45 6.03
CA ASP A 175 -5.52 22.53 5.40
C ASP A 175 -5.04 22.87 3.99
N TYR A 176 -3.82 22.48 3.61
CA TYR A 176 -3.24 22.73 2.29
C TYR A 176 -3.42 21.54 1.33
N CYS A 177 -3.83 20.38 1.84
CA CYS A 177 -3.88 19.14 1.08
C CYS A 177 -5.30 18.68 0.74
N LEU A 178 -5.49 18.27 -0.51
CA LEU A 178 -6.66 17.48 -0.92
C LEU A 178 -6.59 16.08 -0.30
N GLY A 179 -5.41 15.47 -0.35
CA GLY A 179 -5.14 14.21 0.33
C GLY A 179 -3.66 13.87 0.39
N TYR A 180 -3.37 12.83 1.15
CA TYR A 180 -2.02 12.35 1.43
C TYR A 180 -2.08 10.91 1.88
N LYS A 181 -0.95 10.20 1.76
CA LYS A 181 -0.75 8.89 2.37
C LYS A 181 0.73 8.53 2.44
N LEU A 182 1.08 7.61 3.33
CA LEU A 182 2.32 6.86 3.22
C LEU A 182 2.16 5.79 2.13
N PRO A 183 2.91 5.82 1.01
CA PRO A 183 2.93 4.73 0.06
C PRO A 183 3.69 3.53 0.64
N GLY A 184 3.37 2.33 0.14
CA GLY A 184 3.90 1.08 0.67
C GLY A 184 3.11 0.60 1.89
N ALA A 185 3.79 -0.07 2.82
CA ALA A 185 3.14 -0.68 3.98
C ALA A 185 2.67 0.33 5.05
N GLY A 186 3.16 1.58 5.04
CA GLY A 186 2.89 2.56 6.10
C GLY A 186 3.93 2.55 7.22
N GLY A 187 3.66 3.26 8.33
CA GLY A 187 4.54 3.28 9.51
C GLY A 187 5.79 4.16 9.42
N GLY A 188 6.05 4.79 8.28
CA GLY A 188 7.15 5.73 8.07
C GLY A 188 7.51 5.89 6.59
N GLY A 189 8.74 6.35 6.32
CA GLY A 189 9.27 6.55 4.98
C GLY A 189 8.85 7.89 4.39
N PHE A 190 8.30 7.86 3.18
CA PHE A 190 7.84 9.06 2.49
C PHE A 190 6.36 9.31 2.73
N LEU A 191 5.98 10.55 2.94
CA LEU A 191 4.60 11.03 2.87
C LEU A 191 4.37 11.61 1.47
N TYR A 192 3.47 11.00 0.71
CA TYR A 192 3.00 11.54 -0.55
C TYR A 192 1.80 12.45 -0.29
N MET A 193 1.79 13.63 -0.89
CA MET A 193 0.76 14.64 -0.71
C MET A 193 0.28 15.18 -2.05
N ILE A 194 -1.00 15.51 -2.10
CA ILE A 194 -1.67 16.22 -3.20
C ILE A 194 -2.18 17.52 -2.60
N ALA A 195 -1.49 18.63 -2.87
CA ALA A 195 -1.90 19.98 -2.47
C ALA A 195 -3.13 20.44 -3.27
N LYS A 196 -3.90 21.37 -2.70
CA LYS A 196 -5.08 21.98 -3.35
C LYS A 196 -4.73 22.70 -4.64
N ASP A 197 -3.60 23.40 -4.62
CA ASP A 197 -3.08 24.19 -5.73
C ASP A 197 -1.57 24.43 -5.55
N THR A 198 -0.99 25.19 -6.48
CA THR A 198 0.45 25.50 -6.44
C THR A 198 0.85 26.43 -5.29
N GLU A 199 -0.07 27.27 -4.79
CA GLU A 199 0.21 28.15 -3.65
C GLU A 199 0.25 27.34 -2.34
N ALA A 200 -0.73 26.46 -2.15
CA ALA A 200 -0.77 25.50 -1.06
C ALA A 200 0.49 24.63 -1.05
N SER A 201 0.92 24.14 -2.22
CA SER A 201 2.17 23.39 -2.37
C SER A 201 3.41 24.20 -1.94
N ALA A 202 3.46 25.49 -2.30
CA ALA A 202 4.57 26.36 -1.90
C ALA A 202 4.61 26.63 -0.38
N ARG A 203 3.45 26.63 0.30
CA ARG A 203 3.36 26.80 1.76
C ARG A 203 3.78 25.54 2.55
N ILE A 204 3.68 24.37 1.94
CA ILE A 204 4.09 23.09 2.55
C ILE A 204 5.62 22.92 2.55
N ARG A 205 6.32 23.53 1.57
CA ARG A 205 7.78 23.46 1.41
C ARG A 205 8.53 24.39 2.34
#